data_AF-A0A1F8U984-F1
#
_entry.id   AF-A0A1F8U984-F1
#
_cell.length_a   1.000
_cell.length_b   1.000
_cell.length_c   1.000
_cell.angle_alpha   90.00
_cell.angle_beta   90.00
_cell.angle_gamma   90.00
#
_symmetry.space_group_name_H-M   'P 1'
#
loop_
_entity.id
_entity.type
_entity.pdbx_description
1 polymer ?
#
loop_
_entity_poly.entity_id
_entity_poly.type
_entity_poly.pdbx_seq_one_letter_code
_entity_poly.pdbx_strand_id
1 'polypeptide(L)'
;MKVLGQEKKLCSSCMEEHEVQYVEIMEENIFRGVLVQYPARYEYCPNTEELTTYDETLDTNDISFKNAYRAKMGLLTSEDIIDIRNQYGASQKDFSTIFGWGSSTITRYESHQVQDIIHDDVLRKVRKDPCWFIELIERSKDELSPKAYAKYISKAKKVYYSGKNFYLIDAILALYANIEVPGEFTGDRKLDLFKVVEVINYLAQEVGKLHKVKLMKMMWYSDFLNHKLTNTSLTGLAYKVLPMGAVPVGHEEIVLLEGVKYYEILYTDYIG
;
A
#
# COMPACT_ATOMS: atom_id res chain seq x y z
N MET A 1 17.61 10.13 28.66
CA MET A 1 17.56 11.47 28.04
C MET A 1 18.51 11.46 26.85
N LYS A 2 18.01 11.77 25.66
CA LYS A 2 18.79 11.87 24.41
C LYS A 2 18.76 13.30 23.93
N VAL A 3 19.92 13.94 23.73
CA VAL A 3 19.99 15.32 23.20
C VAL A 3 19.77 15.30 21.70
N LEU A 4 18.80 16.09 21.20
CA LEU A 4 18.43 16.22 19.80
C LEU A 4 19.13 17.40 19.12
N GLY A 5 19.41 18.48 19.86
CA GLY A 5 20.02 19.71 19.36
C GLY A 5 20.13 20.78 20.45
N GLN A 6 20.72 21.93 20.11
CA GLN A 6 20.85 23.07 21.02
C GLN A 6 20.65 24.38 20.24
N GLU A 7 20.08 25.38 20.90
CA GLU A 7 19.84 26.69 20.31
C GLU A 7 20.07 27.79 21.35
N LYS A 8 20.73 28.88 20.94
CA LYS A 8 20.94 30.03 21.81
C LYS A 8 19.70 30.93 21.79
N LYS A 9 19.00 31.01 22.92
CA LYS A 9 17.79 31.82 23.07
C LYS A 9 17.60 32.29 24.51
N LEU A 10 16.64 33.20 24.73
CA LEU A 10 16.18 33.54 26.07
C LEU A 10 15.45 32.33 26.66
N CYS A 11 16.01 31.73 27.71
CA CYS A 11 15.42 30.57 28.35
C CYS A 11 14.19 30.96 29.19
N SER A 12 13.07 30.27 28.97
CA SER A 12 11.82 30.51 29.72
C SER A 12 11.89 30.05 31.18
N SER A 13 12.83 29.16 31.54
CA SER A 13 13.02 28.67 32.92
C SER A 13 13.91 29.61 33.74
N CYS A 14 15.10 29.98 33.25
CA CYS A 14 16.05 30.81 34.03
C CYS A 14 16.04 32.30 33.68
N MET A 15 15.29 32.72 32.64
CA MET A 15 15.20 34.12 32.17
C MET A 15 16.54 34.74 31.73
N GLU A 16 17.52 33.91 31.36
CA GLU A 16 18.80 34.35 30.81
C GLU A 16 18.99 33.85 29.37
N GLU A 17 19.81 34.57 28.58
CA GLU A 17 20.20 34.12 27.25
C GLU A 17 21.37 33.14 27.34
N HIS A 18 21.09 31.87 27.04
CA HIS A 18 22.12 30.83 26.95
C HIS A 18 21.71 29.75 25.95
N GLU A 19 22.56 28.73 25.80
CA GLU A 19 22.25 27.57 24.97
C GLU A 19 21.25 26.66 25.70
N VAL A 20 20.03 26.56 25.15
CA VAL A 20 18.97 25.66 25.61
C VAL A 20 19.07 24.37 24.80
N GLN A 21 18.96 23.22 25.47
CA GLN A 21 19.09 21.91 24.82
C GLN A 21 17.71 21.32 24.52
N TYR A 22 17.51 20.79 23.32
CA TYR A 22 16.32 20.00 23.01
C TYR A 22 16.61 18.53 23.33
N VAL A 23 15.79 17.92 24.17
CA VAL A 23 15.99 16.55 24.66
C VAL A 23 14.77 15.68 24.40
N GLU A 24 15.01 14.39 24.21
CA GLU A 24 13.99 13.35 24.10
C GLU A 24 14.09 12.41 25.31
N ILE A 25 12.95 12.16 25.95
CA ILE A 25 12.82 11.34 27.15
C ILE A 25 11.69 10.34 26.91
N MET A 26 11.87 9.10 27.34
CA MET A 26 10.80 8.11 27.33
C MET A 26 9.90 8.35 28.53
N GLU A 27 8.65 8.71 28.29
CA GLU A 27 7.62 8.82 29.31
C GLU A 27 6.68 7.64 29.29
N GLU A 28 6.00 7.42 30.40
CA GLU A 28 4.98 6.41 30.53
C GLU A 28 3.68 7.06 31.02
N ASN A 29 2.58 6.78 30.35
CA ASN A 29 1.27 7.29 30.74
C ASN A 29 0.18 6.25 30.44
N ILE A 30 -0.97 6.35 31.10
CA ILE A 30 -2.08 5.42 30.94
C ILE A 30 -3.12 6.05 30.01
N PHE A 31 -3.38 5.41 28.87
CA PHE A 31 -4.46 5.78 27.96
C PHE A 31 -5.49 4.66 27.89
N ARG A 32 -6.76 4.97 28.20
CA ARG A 32 -7.87 4.00 28.18
C ARG A 32 -7.56 2.68 28.93
N GLY A 33 -6.86 2.78 30.07
CA GLY A 33 -6.48 1.63 30.90
C GLY A 33 -5.23 0.87 30.44
N VAL A 34 -4.54 1.32 29.39
CA VAL A 34 -3.31 0.71 28.89
C VAL A 34 -2.12 1.61 29.21
N LEU A 35 -1.07 1.06 29.84
CA LEU A 35 0.20 1.75 30.02
C LEU A 35 0.93 1.85 28.67
N VAL A 36 1.27 3.06 28.26
CA VAL A 36 1.91 3.39 26.98
C VAL A 36 3.21 4.12 27.26
N GLN A 37 4.29 3.64 26.64
CA GLN A 37 5.59 4.31 26.67
C GLN A 37 5.76 5.08 25.36
N TYR A 38 6.16 6.34 25.43
CA TYR A 38 6.34 7.19 24.25
C TYR A 38 7.53 8.14 24.39
N PRO A 39 8.21 8.48 23.29
CA PRO A 39 9.23 9.52 23.29
C PRO A 39 8.54 10.88 23.37
N ALA A 40 8.86 11.65 24.41
CA ALA A 40 8.45 13.03 24.62
C ALA A 40 9.66 13.95 24.46
N ARG A 41 9.45 15.09 23.80
CA ARG A 41 10.45 16.11 23.53
C ARG A 41 10.24 17.31 24.45
N TYR A 42 11.33 17.81 25.00
CA TYR A 42 11.35 18.91 25.95
C TYR A 42 12.54 19.83 25.66
N GLU A 43 12.45 21.06 26.16
CA GLU A 43 13.61 21.91 26.35
C GLU A 43 14.21 21.65 27.71
N TYR A 44 15.53 21.51 27.77
CA TYR A 44 16.31 21.33 28.97
C TYR A 44 17.20 22.54 29.19
N CYS A 45 17.10 23.13 30.37
CA CYS A 45 17.94 24.24 30.81
C CYS A 45 19.12 23.72 31.64
N PRO A 46 20.38 23.88 31.20
CA PRO A 46 21.53 23.49 32.01
C PRO A 46 21.72 24.29 33.30
N ASN A 47 21.16 25.51 33.39
CA ASN A 47 21.33 26.41 34.54
C ASN A 47 20.38 26.07 35.69
N THR A 48 19.16 25.60 35.38
CA THR A 48 18.12 25.26 36.37
C THR A 48 17.85 23.76 36.46
N GLU A 49 18.41 22.97 35.53
CA GLU A 49 18.16 21.52 35.37
C GLU A 49 16.67 21.17 35.12
N GLU A 50 15.87 22.15 34.71
CA GLU A 50 14.43 21.98 34.47
C GLU A 50 14.10 21.59 33.03
N LEU A 51 13.00 20.85 32.88
CA LEU A 51 12.38 20.51 31.59
C LEU A 51 11.15 21.38 31.36
N THR A 52 11.14 22.09 30.24
CA THR A 52 10.02 22.95 29.84
C THR A 52 9.41 22.49 28.52
N THR A 53 8.08 22.49 28.46
CA THR A 53 7.31 22.39 27.22
C THR A 53 7.19 23.75 26.56
N TYR A 54 7.16 23.79 25.24
CA TYR A 54 6.84 24.96 24.43
C TYR A 54 5.71 24.60 23.47
N ASP A 55 5.07 25.59 22.84
CA ASP A 55 3.80 25.39 22.12
C ASP A 55 3.84 24.24 21.09
N GLU A 56 4.93 24.12 20.31
CA GLU A 56 5.06 23.02 19.34
C GLU A 56 5.37 21.64 19.97
N THR A 57 5.94 21.59 21.18
CA THR A 57 6.22 20.30 21.84
C THR A 57 5.02 19.69 22.52
N LEU A 58 4.05 20.49 22.98
CA LEU A 58 2.81 19.96 23.56
C LEU A 58 2.04 19.12 22.54
N ASP A 59 1.84 19.65 21.34
CA ASP A 59 1.13 18.94 20.28
C ASP A 59 1.90 17.72 19.78
N THR A 60 3.23 17.85 19.60
CA THR A 60 4.05 16.72 19.13
C THR A 60 4.16 15.59 20.15
N ASN A 61 4.23 15.91 21.44
CA ASN A 61 4.23 14.90 22.52
C ASN A 61 2.87 14.21 22.62
N ASP A 62 1.78 14.96 22.51
CA ASP A 62 0.42 14.41 22.51
C ASP A 62 0.18 13.47 21.31
N ILE A 63 0.64 13.85 20.11
CA ILE A 63 0.62 12.99 18.93
C ILE A 63 1.49 11.74 19.14
N SER A 64 2.70 11.91 19.68
CA SER A 64 3.63 10.80 19.97
C SER A 64 3.00 9.78 20.93
N PHE A 65 2.40 10.25 22.02
CA PHE A 65 1.68 9.44 22.98
C PHE A 65 0.53 8.65 22.34
N LYS A 66 -0.31 9.31 21.53
CA LYS A 66 -1.44 8.67 20.85
C LYS A 66 -1.00 7.69 19.78
N ASN A 67 0.08 7.98 19.06
CA ASN A 67 0.65 7.06 18.09
C ASN A 67 1.26 5.82 18.75
N ALA A 68 1.94 5.98 19.90
CA ALA A 68 2.41 4.84 20.67
C ALA A 68 1.26 3.95 21.15
N TYR A 69 0.14 4.55 21.58
CA TYR A 69 -1.08 3.80 21.89
C TYR A 69 -1.64 3.08 20.66
N ARG A 70 -1.76 3.76 19.51
CA ARG A 70 -2.26 3.17 18.25
C ARG A 70 -1.42 1.98 17.83
N ALA A 71 -0.10 2.11 17.84
CA ALA A 71 0.83 1.03 17.51
C ALA A 71 0.64 -0.19 18.43
N LYS A 72 0.48 0.05 19.73
CA LYS A 72 0.23 -1.01 20.72
C LYS A 72 -1.10 -1.73 20.51
N MET A 73 -2.12 -1.03 20.01
CA MET A 73 -3.44 -1.58 19.69
C MET A 73 -3.59 -2.08 18.25
N GLY A 74 -2.56 -1.95 17.40
CA GLY A 74 -2.60 -2.33 15.98
C GLY A 74 -3.41 -1.38 15.09
N LEU A 75 -3.69 -0.16 15.54
CA LEU A 75 -4.42 0.88 14.81
C LEU A 75 -3.50 1.71 13.91
N LEU A 76 -4.06 2.36 12.89
CA LEU A 76 -3.33 3.29 12.03
C LEU A 76 -2.79 4.48 12.84
N THR A 77 -1.54 4.87 12.60
CA THR A 77 -0.95 6.09 13.17
C THR A 77 -1.49 7.35 12.49
N SER A 78 -1.30 8.52 13.09
CA SER A 78 -1.62 9.80 12.43
C SER A 78 -0.97 9.90 11.03
N GLU A 79 0.28 9.45 10.92
CA GLU A 79 1.03 9.47 9.65
C GLU A 79 0.41 8.52 8.62
N ASP A 80 0.02 7.32 9.02
CA ASP A 80 -0.65 6.37 8.13
C ASP A 80 -1.95 6.96 7.55
N ILE A 81 -2.72 7.70 8.35
CA ILE A 81 -3.97 8.32 7.91
C ILE A 81 -3.67 9.47 6.92
N ILE A 82 -2.65 10.28 7.21
CA ILE A 82 -2.16 11.34 6.32
C ILE A 82 -1.72 10.74 4.99
N ASP A 83 -0.97 9.63 5.00
CA ASP A 83 -0.51 8.93 3.81
C ASP A 83 -1.67 8.42 2.96
N ILE A 84 -2.67 7.79 3.58
CA ILE A 84 -3.87 7.31 2.89
C ILE A 84 -4.60 8.49 2.22
N ARG A 85 -4.76 9.61 2.92
CA ARG A 85 -5.40 10.80 2.35
C ARG A 85 -4.57 11.40 1.21
N ASN A 86 -3.25 11.46 1.36
CA ASN A 86 -2.31 12.03 0.40
C ASN A 86 -2.20 11.18 -0.87
N GLN A 87 -2.42 9.86 -0.80
CA GLN A 87 -2.53 8.97 -1.96
C GLN A 87 -3.51 9.52 -3.02
N TYR A 88 -4.62 10.11 -2.54
CA TYR A 88 -5.67 10.70 -3.38
C TYR A 88 -5.59 12.23 -3.48
N GLY A 89 -4.70 12.87 -2.73
CA GLY A 89 -4.51 14.32 -2.71
C GLY A 89 -5.73 15.08 -2.18
N ALA A 90 -6.52 14.44 -1.31
CA ALA A 90 -7.72 15.00 -0.71
C ALA A 90 -7.39 15.94 0.47
N SER A 91 -8.21 16.98 0.64
CA SER A 91 -8.17 17.82 1.85
C SER A 91 -8.80 17.07 3.04
N GLN A 92 -8.43 17.39 4.28
CA GLN A 92 -9.03 16.75 5.47
C GLN A 92 -10.56 16.88 5.50
N LYS A 93 -11.06 18.06 5.12
CA LYS A 93 -12.49 18.37 5.06
C LYS A 93 -13.20 17.51 4.01
N ASP A 94 -12.71 17.53 2.77
CA ASP A 94 -13.36 16.79 1.68
C ASP A 94 -13.22 15.28 1.89
N PHE A 95 -12.12 14.80 2.46
CA PHE A 95 -11.94 13.39 2.79
C PHE A 95 -12.95 12.94 3.85
N SER A 96 -13.23 13.78 4.86
CA SER A 96 -14.32 13.52 5.81
C SER A 96 -15.68 13.48 5.10
N THR A 97 -15.96 14.43 4.19
CA THR A 97 -17.19 14.47 3.40
C THR A 97 -17.37 13.22 2.54
N ILE A 98 -16.32 12.74 1.87
CA ILE A 98 -16.36 11.54 1.02
C ILE A 98 -16.77 10.30 1.83
N PHE A 99 -16.37 10.22 3.10
CA PHE A 99 -16.78 9.14 4.01
C PHE A 99 -18.16 9.33 4.64
N GLY A 100 -18.79 10.49 4.46
CA GLY A 100 -20.00 10.86 5.22
C GLY A 100 -19.72 11.09 6.71
N TRP A 101 -18.48 11.42 7.07
CA TRP A 101 -18.09 11.74 8.44
C TRP A 101 -18.21 13.23 8.71
N GLY A 102 -18.29 13.60 10.00
CA GLY A 102 -18.26 15.01 10.38
C GLY A 102 -16.98 15.70 9.88
N SER A 103 -17.07 16.95 9.44
CA SER A 103 -15.99 17.69 8.73
C SER A 103 -14.65 17.81 9.48
N SER A 104 -14.65 17.61 10.80
CA SER A 104 -13.45 17.64 11.65
C SER A 104 -12.91 16.25 12.02
N THR A 105 -13.55 15.17 11.59
CA THR A 105 -13.22 13.81 12.01
C THR A 105 -11.81 13.42 11.60
N ILE A 106 -11.46 13.62 10.32
CA ILE A 106 -10.10 13.34 9.82
C ILE A 106 -9.07 14.27 10.49
N THR A 107 -9.38 15.57 10.64
CA THR A 107 -8.49 16.51 11.33
C THR A 107 -8.18 16.04 12.75
N ARG A 108 -9.19 15.56 13.49
CA ARG A 108 -8.98 15.02 14.84
C ARG A 108 -8.12 13.77 14.82
N TYR A 109 -8.28 12.88 13.84
CA TYR A 109 -7.47 11.66 13.76
C TYR A 109 -6.03 11.93 13.38
N GLU A 110 -5.77 12.90 12.51
CA GLU A 110 -4.42 13.30 12.13
C GLU A 110 -3.70 14.02 13.29
N SER A 111 -4.42 14.74 14.16
CA SER A 111 -3.82 15.43 15.32
C SER A 111 -4.00 14.67 16.64
N HIS A 112 -5.14 14.83 17.31
CA HIS A 112 -5.27 14.58 18.76
C HIS A 112 -6.26 13.48 19.17
N GLN A 113 -6.89 12.74 18.28
CA GLN A 113 -7.87 11.71 18.69
C GLN A 113 -7.57 10.36 18.07
N VAL A 114 -7.58 9.34 18.91
CA VAL A 114 -7.50 7.96 18.44
C VAL A 114 -8.87 7.58 17.85
N GLN A 115 -8.84 7.13 16.60
CA GLN A 115 -9.98 6.61 15.86
C GLN A 115 -10.59 5.38 16.54
N ASP A 116 -11.87 5.14 16.26
CA ASP A 116 -12.48 3.85 16.57
C ASP A 116 -12.11 2.80 15.51
N ILE A 117 -12.43 1.54 15.82
CA ILE A 117 -12.10 0.39 14.98
C ILE A 117 -12.83 0.47 13.63
N ILE A 118 -14.06 0.97 13.60
CA ILE A 118 -14.86 1.03 12.37
C ILE A 118 -14.25 2.04 11.40
N HIS A 119 -13.86 3.22 11.88
CA HIS A 119 -13.16 4.21 11.07
C HIS A 119 -11.77 3.73 10.64
N ASP A 120 -11.05 3.00 11.49
CA ASP A 120 -9.77 2.37 11.13
C ASP A 120 -9.94 1.38 9.96
N ASP A 121 -10.95 0.52 10.02
CA ASP A 121 -11.26 -0.46 8.98
C ASP A 121 -11.64 0.22 7.65
N VAL A 122 -12.41 1.30 7.70
CA VAL A 122 -12.77 2.09 6.51
C VAL A 122 -11.52 2.70 5.85
N LEU A 123 -10.61 3.28 6.64
CA LEU A 123 -9.37 3.85 6.12
C LEU A 123 -8.47 2.78 5.50
N ARG A 124 -8.33 1.62 6.14
CA ARG A 124 -7.61 0.47 5.58
C ARG A 124 -8.23 -0.03 4.29
N LYS A 125 -9.57 -0.08 4.23
CA LYS A 125 -10.29 -0.51 3.04
C LYS A 125 -10.02 0.43 1.87
N VAL A 126 -10.06 1.75 2.08
CA VAL A 126 -9.71 2.72 1.03
C VAL A 126 -8.27 2.52 0.53
N ARG A 127 -7.32 2.34 1.45
CA ARG A 127 -5.91 2.11 1.08
C ARG A 127 -5.74 0.89 0.17
N LYS A 128 -6.50 -0.19 0.46
CA LYS A 128 -6.42 -1.47 -0.26
C LYS A 128 -7.26 -1.48 -1.54
N ASP A 129 -8.39 -0.80 -1.55
CA ASP A 129 -9.37 -0.82 -2.64
C ASP A 129 -9.67 0.60 -3.18
N PRO A 130 -8.79 1.12 -4.06
CA PRO A 130 -9.04 2.36 -4.80
C PRO A 130 -10.34 2.35 -5.63
N CYS A 131 -10.85 1.18 -6.04
CA CYS A 131 -12.12 1.08 -6.77
C CYS A 131 -13.27 1.49 -5.87
N TRP A 132 -13.29 0.97 -4.65
CA TRP A 132 -14.27 1.38 -3.65
C TRP A 132 -14.19 2.88 -3.33
N PHE A 133 -12.99 3.46 -3.27
CA PHE A 133 -12.85 4.90 -3.07
C PHE A 133 -13.44 5.73 -4.23
N ILE A 134 -13.33 5.26 -5.47
CA ILE A 134 -14.00 5.87 -6.63
C ILE A 134 -15.52 5.90 -6.41
N GLU A 135 -16.13 4.80 -5.94
CA GLU A 135 -17.56 4.77 -5.63
C GLU A 135 -17.96 5.80 -4.56
N LEU A 136 -17.14 5.98 -3.52
CA LEU A 136 -17.40 6.96 -2.47
C LEU A 136 -17.36 8.41 -3.01
N ILE A 137 -16.41 8.71 -3.89
CA ILE A 137 -16.34 10.02 -4.56
C ILE A 137 -17.60 10.25 -5.42
N GLU A 138 -18.05 9.23 -6.16
CA GLU A 138 -19.26 9.35 -6.99
C GLU A 138 -20.52 9.58 -6.16
N ARG A 139 -20.64 8.95 -4.98
CA ARG A 139 -21.77 9.16 -4.06
C ARG A 139 -21.78 10.56 -3.45
N SER A 140 -20.61 11.14 -3.18
CA SER A 140 -20.44 12.46 -2.58
C SER A 140 -20.34 13.61 -3.60
N LYS A 141 -20.63 13.34 -4.88
CA LYS A 141 -20.43 14.28 -5.99
C LYS A 141 -21.12 15.62 -5.78
N ASP A 142 -22.33 15.62 -5.24
CA ASP A 142 -23.14 16.84 -5.04
C ASP A 142 -22.67 17.67 -3.83
N GLU A 143 -21.94 17.06 -2.90
CA GLU A 143 -21.38 17.72 -1.71
C GLU A 143 -19.98 18.31 -1.98
N LEU A 144 -19.34 17.91 -3.08
CA LEU A 144 -18.03 18.35 -3.48
C LEU A 144 -18.11 19.48 -4.51
N SER A 145 -17.13 20.39 -4.47
CA SER A 145 -16.99 21.35 -5.57
C SER A 145 -16.63 20.62 -6.88
N PRO A 146 -17.10 21.08 -8.06
CA PRO A 146 -16.78 20.43 -9.34
C PRO A 146 -15.29 20.26 -9.59
N LYS A 147 -14.48 21.23 -9.13
CA LYS A 147 -13.01 21.19 -9.23
C LYS A 147 -12.40 20.12 -8.31
N ALA A 148 -12.89 20.01 -7.07
CA ALA A 148 -12.42 19.00 -6.12
C ALA A 148 -12.79 17.59 -6.59
N TYR A 149 -14.03 17.37 -7.02
CA TYR A 149 -14.49 16.10 -7.59
C TYR A 149 -13.61 15.67 -8.78
N ALA A 150 -13.39 16.55 -9.76
CA ALA A 150 -12.56 16.24 -10.93
C ALA A 150 -11.10 15.91 -10.54
N LYS A 151 -10.54 16.59 -9.54
CA LYS A 151 -9.21 16.31 -9.00
C LYS A 151 -9.15 14.93 -8.34
N TYR A 152 -10.10 14.61 -7.47
CA TYR A 152 -10.08 13.36 -6.70
C TYR A 152 -10.38 12.15 -7.57
N ILE A 153 -11.37 12.24 -8.48
CA ILE A 153 -11.72 11.14 -9.38
C ILE A 153 -10.59 10.79 -10.34
N SER A 154 -9.90 11.80 -10.88
CA SER A 154 -8.76 11.58 -11.80
C SER A 154 -7.58 10.95 -11.08
N LYS A 155 -7.27 11.41 -9.86
CA LYS A 155 -6.21 10.82 -9.02
C LYS A 155 -6.57 9.40 -8.59
N ALA A 156 -7.79 9.15 -8.14
CA ALA A 156 -8.25 7.82 -7.73
C ALA A 156 -8.22 6.83 -8.90
N LYS A 157 -8.68 7.22 -10.09
CA LYS A 157 -8.57 6.40 -11.32
C LYS A 157 -7.11 6.10 -11.68
N LYS A 158 -6.20 7.06 -11.51
CA LYS A 158 -4.77 6.84 -11.73
C LYS A 158 -4.20 5.82 -10.74
N VAL A 159 -4.52 5.95 -9.45
CA VAL A 159 -4.10 5.00 -8.41
C VAL A 159 -4.65 3.60 -8.71
N TYR A 160 -5.93 3.50 -9.07
CA TYR A 160 -6.57 2.25 -9.47
C TYR A 160 -5.89 1.61 -10.69
N TYR A 161 -5.59 2.42 -11.72
CA TYR A 161 -4.88 1.96 -12.91
C TYR A 161 -3.44 1.50 -12.59
N SER A 162 -2.72 2.22 -11.74
CA SER A 162 -1.38 1.81 -11.28
C SER A 162 -1.42 0.49 -10.48
N GLY A 163 -2.53 0.20 -9.80
CA GLY A 163 -2.75 -1.06 -9.11
C GLY A 163 -3.19 -2.23 -10.01
N LYS A 164 -3.33 -2.03 -11.33
CA LYS A 164 -3.84 -3.05 -12.27
C LYS A 164 -3.16 -4.42 -12.12
N ASN A 165 -1.83 -4.44 -11.97
CA ASN A 165 -1.07 -5.67 -11.86
C ASN A 165 -1.45 -6.50 -10.62
N PHE A 166 -1.74 -5.84 -9.50
CA PHE A 166 -2.21 -6.49 -8.28
C PHE A 166 -3.54 -7.20 -8.51
N TYR A 167 -4.51 -6.54 -9.16
CA TYR A 167 -5.80 -7.15 -9.48
C TYR A 167 -5.70 -8.34 -10.45
N LEU A 168 -4.77 -8.28 -11.41
CA LEU A 168 -4.50 -9.41 -12.31
C LEU A 168 -3.92 -10.60 -11.56
N ILE A 169 -2.99 -10.36 -10.63
CA ILE A 169 -2.43 -11.40 -9.76
C ILE A 169 -3.54 -12.04 -8.92
N ASP A 170 -4.37 -11.24 -8.25
CA ASP A 170 -5.49 -11.73 -7.45
C ASP A 170 -6.48 -12.55 -8.29
N ALA A 171 -6.79 -12.11 -9.52
CA ALA A 171 -7.64 -12.84 -10.44
C ALA A 171 -7.03 -14.21 -10.82
N ILE A 172 -5.73 -14.26 -11.10
CA ILE A 172 -5.03 -15.52 -11.38
C ILE A 172 -5.06 -16.43 -10.15
N LEU A 173 -4.73 -15.91 -8.96
CA LEU A 173 -4.75 -16.70 -7.72
C LEU A 173 -6.13 -17.27 -7.42
N ALA A 174 -7.20 -16.53 -7.71
CA ALA A 174 -8.58 -17.03 -7.57
C ALA A 174 -8.85 -18.24 -8.48
N LEU A 175 -8.29 -18.29 -9.69
CA LEU A 175 -8.40 -19.46 -10.58
C LEU A 175 -7.68 -20.70 -10.02
N TYR A 176 -6.65 -20.49 -9.18
CA TYR A 176 -5.89 -21.55 -8.53
C TYR A 176 -6.43 -21.95 -7.15
N ALA A 177 -7.44 -21.25 -6.62
CA ALA A 177 -7.96 -21.48 -5.28
C ALA A 177 -8.52 -22.90 -5.06
N ASN A 178 -9.01 -23.55 -6.13
CA ASN A 178 -9.51 -24.93 -6.11
C ASN A 178 -8.52 -25.96 -6.67
N ILE A 179 -7.26 -25.56 -6.88
CA ILE A 179 -6.19 -26.45 -7.34
C ILE A 179 -5.32 -26.76 -6.12
N GLU A 180 -4.94 -28.02 -5.95
CA GLU A 180 -3.99 -28.39 -4.91
C GLU A 180 -2.59 -27.86 -5.25
N VAL A 181 -2.02 -27.03 -4.36
CA VAL A 181 -0.74 -26.36 -4.59
C VAL A 181 0.16 -26.47 -3.35
N PRO A 182 1.38 -27.06 -3.45
CA PRO A 182 1.88 -27.82 -4.60
C PRO A 182 1.14 -29.15 -4.77
N GLY A 183 1.04 -29.64 -6.00
CA GLY A 183 0.47 -30.94 -6.31
C GLY A 183 0.62 -31.32 -7.78
N GLU A 184 0.09 -32.48 -8.15
CA GLU A 184 0.26 -33.09 -9.49
C GLU A 184 -0.09 -32.13 -10.63
N PHE A 185 -1.20 -31.38 -10.50
CA PHE A 185 -1.66 -30.43 -11.52
C PHE A 185 -0.75 -29.21 -11.72
N THR A 186 0.15 -28.95 -10.78
CA THR A 186 1.16 -27.88 -10.84
C THR A 186 2.58 -28.42 -11.05
N GLY A 187 2.72 -29.73 -11.26
CA GLY A 187 4.00 -30.43 -11.29
C GLY A 187 4.80 -30.27 -9.99
N ASP A 188 4.12 -30.42 -8.85
CA ASP A 188 4.69 -30.41 -7.50
C ASP A 188 5.48 -29.14 -7.14
N ARG A 189 5.11 -28.01 -7.74
CA ARG A 189 5.69 -26.69 -7.45
C ARG A 189 4.59 -25.67 -7.17
N LYS A 190 4.82 -24.81 -6.17
CA LYS A 190 3.94 -23.67 -5.91
C LYS A 190 3.98 -22.71 -7.09
N LEU A 191 2.81 -22.20 -7.49
CA LEU A 191 2.70 -21.18 -8.52
C LEU A 191 3.55 -19.95 -8.15
N ASP A 192 4.47 -19.59 -9.03
CA ASP A 192 5.33 -18.42 -8.89
C ASP A 192 5.14 -17.51 -10.11
N LEU A 193 4.28 -16.49 -9.96
CA LEU A 193 3.98 -15.57 -11.06
C LEU A 193 5.18 -14.70 -11.45
N PHE A 194 6.11 -14.42 -10.52
CA PHE A 194 7.33 -13.72 -10.86
C PHE A 194 8.20 -14.59 -11.79
N LYS A 195 8.38 -15.87 -11.44
CA LYS A 195 9.06 -16.86 -12.29
C LYS A 195 8.39 -17.00 -13.66
N VAL A 196 7.05 -17.02 -13.71
CA VAL A 196 6.29 -17.06 -14.97
C VAL A 196 6.66 -15.88 -15.86
N VAL A 197 6.62 -14.64 -15.34
CA VAL A 197 6.98 -13.44 -16.11
C VAL A 197 8.42 -13.53 -16.64
N GLU A 198 9.37 -13.97 -15.81
CA GLU A 198 10.77 -14.13 -16.22
C GLU A 198 10.96 -15.18 -17.31
N VAL A 199 10.27 -16.33 -17.21
CA VAL A 199 10.32 -17.37 -18.26
C VAL A 199 9.72 -16.84 -19.56
N ILE A 200 8.60 -16.13 -19.52
CA ILE A 200 8.00 -15.53 -20.72
C ILE A 200 8.99 -14.53 -21.36
N ASN A 201 9.62 -13.69 -20.56
CA ASN A 201 10.59 -12.70 -21.04
C ASN A 201 11.83 -13.32 -21.65
N TYR A 202 12.33 -14.42 -21.06
CA TYR A 202 13.40 -15.21 -21.66
C TYR A 202 12.99 -15.78 -23.02
N LEU A 203 11.81 -16.42 -23.10
CA LEU A 203 11.29 -16.95 -24.35
C LEU A 203 11.11 -15.84 -25.42
N ALA A 204 10.67 -14.65 -25.03
CA ALA A 204 10.48 -13.54 -25.95
C ALA A 204 11.79 -13.01 -26.53
N GLN A 205 12.91 -13.14 -25.81
CA GLN A 205 14.25 -12.77 -26.29
C GLN A 205 14.80 -13.82 -27.26
N GLU A 206 14.62 -15.11 -26.94
CA GLU A 206 15.20 -16.21 -27.72
C GLU A 206 14.37 -16.58 -28.95
N VAL A 207 13.08 -16.25 -28.94
CA VAL A 207 12.12 -16.72 -29.95
C VAL A 207 11.58 -15.57 -30.78
N GLY A 208 12.01 -15.54 -32.05
CA GLY A 208 11.44 -14.64 -33.04
C GLY A 208 9.92 -14.81 -33.18
N LYS A 209 9.21 -13.66 -33.22
CA LYS A 209 7.75 -13.54 -33.37
C LYS A 209 6.99 -14.47 -32.43
N LEU A 210 7.20 -14.31 -31.12
CA LEU A 210 6.50 -15.07 -30.09
C LEU A 210 5.04 -14.62 -29.97
N HIS A 211 4.18 -15.11 -30.86
CA HIS A 211 2.73 -14.88 -30.78
C HIS A 211 2.11 -15.59 -29.58
N LYS A 212 0.97 -15.10 -29.08
CA LYS A 212 0.24 -15.67 -27.92
C LYS A 212 0.07 -17.19 -27.99
N VAL A 213 -0.37 -17.73 -29.13
CA VAL A 213 -0.56 -19.19 -29.30
C VAL A 213 0.76 -19.96 -29.17
N LYS A 214 1.86 -19.41 -29.70
CA LYS A 214 3.20 -20.00 -29.60
C LYS A 214 3.69 -19.96 -28.16
N LEU A 215 3.49 -18.83 -27.47
CA LEU A 215 3.81 -18.68 -26.05
C LEU A 215 3.14 -19.75 -25.19
N MET A 216 1.84 -19.98 -25.34
CA MET A 216 1.13 -20.98 -24.52
C MET A 216 1.73 -22.38 -24.66
N LYS A 217 2.07 -22.77 -25.89
CA LYS A 217 2.73 -24.05 -26.16
C LYS A 217 4.11 -24.11 -25.53
N MET A 218 4.89 -23.05 -25.64
CA MET A 218 6.24 -23.01 -25.07
C MET A 218 6.24 -23.03 -23.54
N MET A 219 5.29 -22.37 -22.89
CA MET A 219 5.11 -22.48 -21.44
C MET A 219 4.85 -23.94 -21.05
N TRP A 220 3.89 -24.60 -21.72
CA TRP A 220 3.60 -26.01 -21.50
C TRP A 220 4.84 -26.90 -21.69
N TYR A 221 5.56 -26.75 -22.80
CA TYR A 221 6.78 -27.53 -23.03
C TYR A 221 7.85 -27.27 -21.96
N SER A 222 8.01 -26.02 -21.51
CA SER A 222 9.03 -25.65 -20.52
C SER A 222 8.77 -26.32 -19.17
N ASP A 223 7.53 -26.27 -18.69
CA ASP A 223 7.14 -26.90 -17.43
C ASP A 223 7.23 -28.43 -17.49
N PHE A 224 6.73 -29.05 -18.55
CA PHE A 224 6.74 -30.51 -18.70
C PHE A 224 8.16 -31.06 -18.96
N LEU A 225 9.00 -30.32 -19.69
CA LEU A 225 10.40 -30.70 -19.87
C LEU A 225 11.17 -30.60 -18.55
N ASN A 226 11.00 -29.52 -17.80
CA ASN A 226 11.66 -29.39 -16.49
C ASN A 226 11.19 -30.49 -15.53
N HIS A 227 9.88 -30.82 -15.54
CA HIS A 227 9.35 -31.92 -14.75
C HIS A 227 9.96 -33.26 -15.15
N LYS A 228 10.08 -33.55 -16.45
CA LYS A 228 10.75 -34.76 -16.92
C LYS A 228 12.22 -34.85 -16.47
N LEU A 229 12.91 -33.72 -16.34
CA LEU A 229 14.33 -33.68 -15.97
C LEU A 229 14.56 -33.65 -14.46
N THR A 230 13.64 -33.09 -13.68
CA THR A 230 13.85 -32.74 -12.26
C THR A 230 12.74 -33.17 -11.32
N ASN A 231 11.71 -33.86 -11.82
CA ASN A 231 10.47 -34.23 -11.10
C ASN A 231 9.68 -33.03 -10.53
N THR A 232 9.92 -31.81 -11.03
CA THR A 232 9.12 -30.63 -10.68
C THR A 232 8.92 -29.74 -11.90
N SER A 233 7.77 -29.07 -12.02
CA SER A 233 7.57 -28.05 -13.06
C SER A 233 8.53 -26.87 -12.86
N LEU A 234 8.70 -26.02 -13.86
CA LEU A 234 9.55 -24.83 -13.80
C LEU A 234 8.87 -23.67 -13.05
N THR A 235 7.55 -23.50 -13.21
CA THR A 235 6.80 -22.30 -12.81
C THR A 235 5.66 -22.57 -11.81
N GLY A 236 5.21 -23.81 -11.68
CA GLY A 236 4.02 -24.15 -10.89
C GLY A 236 2.69 -23.82 -11.60
N LEU A 237 2.71 -23.51 -12.91
CA LEU A 237 1.48 -23.34 -13.68
C LEU A 237 0.70 -24.65 -13.80
N ALA A 238 -0.62 -24.55 -13.63
CA ALA A 238 -1.55 -25.59 -14.00
C ALA A 238 -1.99 -25.41 -15.46
N TYR A 239 -2.40 -26.50 -16.10
CA TYR A 239 -2.79 -26.50 -17.51
C TYR A 239 -4.17 -27.10 -17.71
N LYS A 240 -4.95 -26.47 -18.59
CA LYS A 240 -6.23 -27.00 -19.07
C LYS A 240 -6.18 -27.29 -20.56
N VAL A 241 -6.95 -28.27 -21.01
CA VAL A 241 -7.07 -28.61 -22.43
C VAL A 241 -8.14 -27.71 -23.07
N LEU A 242 -7.78 -27.02 -24.15
CA LEU A 242 -8.68 -26.35 -25.08
C LEU A 242 -8.66 -27.07 -26.43
N PRO A 243 -9.57 -26.78 -27.38
CA PRO A 243 -9.67 -27.51 -28.65
C PRO A 243 -8.36 -27.65 -29.45
N MET A 244 -7.42 -26.73 -29.28
CA MET A 244 -6.15 -26.68 -30.01
C MET A 244 -4.91 -26.97 -29.13
N GLY A 245 -5.10 -27.53 -27.92
CA GLY A 245 -4.03 -28.00 -27.05
C GLY A 245 -4.12 -27.49 -25.61
N ALA A 246 -3.09 -27.83 -24.82
CA ALA A 246 -2.95 -27.39 -23.45
C ALA A 246 -2.57 -25.90 -23.37
N VAL A 247 -3.21 -25.18 -22.44
CA VAL A 247 -2.90 -23.78 -22.14
C VAL A 247 -2.80 -23.58 -20.63
N PRO A 248 -1.98 -22.64 -20.15
CA PRO A 248 -1.98 -22.27 -18.74
C PRO A 248 -3.37 -21.86 -18.23
N VAL A 249 -3.70 -22.29 -17.02
CA VAL A 249 -4.83 -21.72 -16.27
C VAL A 249 -4.49 -20.25 -15.99
N GLY A 250 -5.41 -19.34 -16.33
CA GLY A 250 -5.20 -17.88 -16.25
C GLY A 250 -4.42 -17.27 -17.43
N HIS A 251 -4.28 -17.98 -18.55
CA HIS A 251 -3.49 -17.48 -19.70
C HIS A 251 -3.96 -16.14 -20.31
N GLU A 252 -5.20 -15.71 -20.06
CA GLU A 252 -5.70 -14.40 -20.53
C GLU A 252 -5.20 -13.28 -19.64
N GLU A 253 -5.14 -13.50 -18.34
CA GLU A 253 -4.65 -12.57 -17.33
C GLU A 253 -3.12 -12.54 -17.30
N ILE A 254 -2.47 -13.72 -17.42
CA ILE A 254 -1.01 -13.85 -17.39
C ILE A 254 -0.34 -12.97 -18.44
N VAL A 255 -0.88 -12.90 -19.67
CA VAL A 255 -0.30 -12.07 -20.74
C VAL A 255 -0.46 -10.57 -20.49
N LEU A 256 -1.33 -10.17 -19.56
CA LEU A 256 -1.57 -8.78 -19.19
C LEU A 256 -0.74 -8.35 -17.97
N LEU A 257 -0.01 -9.27 -17.32
CA LEU A 257 0.86 -8.98 -16.19
C LEU A 257 1.93 -7.96 -16.58
N GLU A 258 2.28 -7.11 -15.63
CA GLU A 258 3.33 -6.12 -15.83
C GLU A 258 4.68 -6.79 -16.13
N GLY A 259 5.38 -6.28 -17.14
CA GLY A 259 6.68 -6.79 -17.55
C GLY A 259 6.63 -7.95 -18.55
N VAL A 260 5.46 -8.53 -18.85
CA VAL A 260 5.34 -9.59 -19.86
C VAL A 260 5.53 -9.03 -21.26
N LYS A 261 6.44 -9.66 -22.02
CA LYS A 261 6.72 -9.30 -23.41
C LYS A 261 6.38 -10.46 -24.33
N TYR A 262 5.62 -10.17 -25.39
CA TYR A 262 5.39 -11.09 -26.51
C TYR A 262 5.03 -10.31 -27.76
N TYR A 263 4.99 -10.98 -28.91
CA TYR A 263 4.76 -10.33 -30.20
C TYR A 263 3.25 -10.19 -30.50
N GLU A 264 2.77 -8.94 -30.55
CA GLU A 264 1.42 -8.57 -30.99
C GLU A 264 1.49 -7.79 -32.32
N ILE A 265 0.52 -8.03 -33.21
CA ILE A 265 0.29 -7.22 -34.41
C ILE A 265 -1.11 -6.62 -34.28
N LEU A 266 -1.22 -5.30 -34.43
CA LEU A 266 -2.52 -4.64 -34.54
C LEU A 266 -3.07 -4.86 -35.95
N TYR A 267 -4.36 -5.17 -36.05
CA TYR A 267 -5.01 -5.64 -37.29
C TYR A 267 -4.91 -4.66 -38.49
N THR A 268 -4.53 -3.40 -38.26
CA THR A 268 -4.35 -2.37 -39.31
C THR A 268 -3.24 -2.70 -40.32
N ASP A 269 -2.34 -3.63 -39.99
CA ASP A 269 -1.19 -4.00 -40.84
C ASP A 269 -1.54 -5.07 -41.91
N TYR A 270 -2.81 -5.48 -42.00
CA TYR A 270 -3.31 -6.46 -42.98
C TYR A 270 -4.30 -5.88 -44.00
N ILE A 271 -4.44 -4.55 -44.10
CA ILE A 271 -5.16 -3.91 -45.21
C ILE A 271 -4.18 -3.75 -46.38
N GLY A 272 -4.05 -4.82 -47.16
CA GLY A 272 -3.51 -4.83 -48.52
C GLY A 272 -4.60 -5.25 -49.49
#